data_AF-A0A819F083-F1
#
_entry.id   AF-A0A819F083-F1
#
_cell.length_a   1.000
_cell.length_b   1.000
_cell.length_c   1.000
_cell.angle_alpha   90.00
_cell.angle_beta   90.00
_cell.angle_gamma   90.00
#
_symmetry.space_group_name_H-M   'P 1'
#
loop_
_entity.id
_entity.type
_entity.pdbx_description
1 polymer ?
#
loop_
_entity_poly.entity_id
_entity_poly.type
_entity_poly.pdbx_seq_one_letter_code
_entity_poly.pdbx_strand_id
1 'polypeptide(L)'
;MSDRYCLCGARLDRSSAVRSLKSPSNISSEDGYFIFFTRNIWIPEGARCCSDHLVNHQLKQEAIDQIKPVSIRQEELNSADVQLLLNKSQVILENQNKKFNFDDLLGLTDDEYRLLTSLSKDDFNKFVKTVSSSGIRNSSNRSIRTAIGIYLCKIRLGLSNRLLACMFQLPDKKTVFRIIDSARQAILKSFVPYNLGFEHITRHDVINHHTTTIARELMCGGASTTAIVVIDGTYIYIQCDILVVDRGFRDSISVIQALGLDVAMPPFLDGKRQFSSEEANQSRCITKVRWVVEAANRRIKQFKYFANTVQNSSLPYLESDLSIVCSLINRYQTPIATSKPEDKGIGEKIMRLINQKNKIQLLLEENNLLRRSSQWETINHDQLMDSFPIMSEEDMGDLTFGIFQLKRARAYAEEKCSITDLTGIGKYSIQRCLMIPNLIRVPTKSAYADRITHHPTIQFTDDHILGWWCDCYIGGRFLGCCSHISSAIWFLCCERWQTRKRHMPSGSYMSLATDAIQVSDFYDSSDDDDDDTSLYSLS
;
A
#
# COMPACT_ATOMS: atom_id res chain seq x y z
N MET A 1 60.50 34.69 -10.66
CA MET A 1 60.26 33.28 -11.05
C MET A 1 59.37 32.68 -9.99
N SER A 2 58.05 32.63 -10.23
CA SER A 2 57.11 31.96 -9.35
C SER A 2 57.08 30.47 -9.71
N ASP A 3 57.43 29.62 -8.75
CA ASP A 3 57.33 28.18 -8.90
C ASP A 3 55.90 27.78 -9.26
N ARG A 4 55.73 27.09 -10.39
CA ARG A 4 54.42 26.62 -10.86
C ARG A 4 54.13 25.26 -10.21
N TYR A 5 53.16 25.20 -9.29
CA TYR A 5 52.76 23.97 -8.62
C TYR A 5 51.44 23.42 -9.19
N CYS A 6 51.31 22.10 -9.22
CA CYS A 6 50.06 21.38 -9.49
C CYS A 6 49.13 21.43 -8.25
N LEU A 7 47.82 21.16 -8.43
CA LEU A 7 46.84 21.00 -7.36
C LEU A 7 47.26 19.99 -6.25
N CYS A 8 48.06 18.98 -6.58
CA CYS A 8 48.63 18.04 -5.62
C CYS A 8 49.92 18.52 -4.91
N GLY A 9 50.39 19.74 -5.15
CA GLY A 9 51.64 20.26 -4.61
C GLY A 9 52.91 19.85 -5.37
N ALA A 10 52.79 19.14 -6.50
CA ALA A 10 53.93 18.77 -7.34
C ALA A 10 54.51 19.98 -8.09
N ARG A 11 55.85 20.10 -8.12
CA ARG A 11 56.57 21.17 -8.84
C ARG A 11 56.54 20.90 -10.35
N LEU A 12 56.03 21.84 -11.13
CA LEU A 12 55.91 21.74 -12.59
C LEU A 12 57.15 22.36 -13.26
N ASP A 13 58.34 21.80 -13.01
CA ASP A 13 59.59 22.26 -13.63
C ASP A 13 59.86 21.57 -14.97
N ARG A 14 60.37 22.34 -15.94
CA ARG A 14 60.79 21.85 -17.28
C ARG A 14 62.22 21.32 -17.33
N SER A 15 62.92 21.22 -16.20
CA SER A 15 64.31 20.75 -16.15
C SER A 15 64.39 19.23 -15.98
N SER A 16 64.81 18.56 -17.06
CA SER A 16 65.53 17.28 -17.11
C SER A 16 65.66 16.48 -15.80
N ALA A 17 64.93 15.35 -15.75
CA ALA A 17 65.23 14.09 -15.03
C ALA A 17 64.10 13.52 -14.14
N VAL A 18 62.85 13.40 -14.63
CA VAL A 18 61.93 12.31 -14.20
C VAL A 18 61.05 11.91 -15.39
N ARG A 19 61.33 10.74 -15.98
CA ARG A 19 60.50 10.11 -17.02
C ARG A 19 59.29 9.42 -16.36
N SER A 20 58.14 10.10 -16.26
CA SER A 20 56.80 9.45 -16.25
C SER A 20 55.58 10.40 -16.12
N LEU A 21 55.74 11.69 -15.80
CA LEU A 21 54.59 12.59 -15.65
C LEU A 21 54.25 13.30 -16.97
N LYS A 22 53.04 13.05 -17.50
CA LYS A 22 52.49 13.74 -18.68
C LYS A 22 52.50 15.25 -18.48
N SER A 23 52.73 15.99 -19.57
CA SER A 23 52.77 17.45 -19.60
C SER A 23 51.61 18.08 -18.83
N PRO A 24 51.85 19.02 -17.90
CA PRO A 24 50.79 19.69 -17.17
C PRO A 24 49.89 20.48 -18.13
N SER A 25 48.59 20.22 -18.06
CA SER A 25 47.57 20.88 -18.88
C SER A 25 47.04 22.11 -18.17
N ASN A 26 46.65 23.14 -18.92
CA ASN A 26 45.96 24.28 -18.35
C ASN A 26 44.58 23.82 -17.85
N ILE A 27 44.17 24.29 -16.67
CA ILE A 27 42.79 24.15 -16.22
C ILE A 27 41.92 24.96 -17.18
N SER A 28 40.83 24.37 -17.65
CA SER A 28 39.93 25.04 -18.57
C SER A 28 39.28 26.24 -17.87
N SER A 29 38.97 27.29 -18.63
CA SER A 29 38.23 28.43 -18.09
C SER A 29 36.87 27.97 -17.54
N GLU A 30 36.21 27.03 -18.20
CA GLU A 30 34.95 26.42 -17.74
C GLU A 30 35.06 25.76 -16.36
N ASP A 31 36.10 24.95 -16.12
CA ASP A 31 36.34 24.34 -14.81
C ASP A 31 36.63 25.40 -13.75
N GLY A 32 37.40 26.44 -14.10
CA GLY A 32 37.71 27.56 -13.22
C GLY A 32 36.45 28.29 -12.73
N TYR A 33 35.51 28.61 -13.63
CA TYR A 33 34.24 29.24 -13.25
C TYR A 33 33.32 28.28 -12.49
N PHE A 34 33.27 26.99 -12.86
CA PHE A 34 32.49 26.00 -12.13
C PHE A 34 32.93 25.92 -10.65
N ILE A 35 34.24 25.89 -10.40
CA ILE A 35 34.81 25.91 -9.05
C ILE A 35 34.44 27.22 -8.32
N PHE A 36 34.46 28.36 -9.02
CA PHE A 36 34.06 29.64 -8.45
C PHE A 36 32.60 29.62 -7.98
N PHE A 37 31.66 29.16 -8.82
CA PHE A 37 30.23 29.14 -8.45
C PHE A 37 29.86 28.10 -7.39
N THR A 38 30.55 26.97 -7.35
CA THR A 38 30.24 25.87 -6.43
C THR A 38 30.97 25.97 -5.11
N ARG A 39 32.21 26.50 -5.12
CA ARG A 39 33.09 26.52 -3.95
C ARG A 39 33.58 27.91 -3.54
N ASN A 40 33.20 28.95 -4.27
CA ASN A 40 33.64 30.33 -4.03
C ASN A 40 35.16 30.49 -4.07
N ILE A 41 35.83 29.75 -4.97
CA ILE A 41 37.28 29.78 -5.16
C ILE A 41 37.58 30.24 -6.60
N TRP A 42 38.34 31.31 -6.76
CA TRP A 42 38.81 31.79 -8.06
C TRP A 42 40.08 31.07 -8.49
N ILE A 43 40.11 30.55 -9.72
CA ILE A 43 41.28 29.92 -10.32
C ILE A 43 41.90 30.90 -11.34
N PRO A 44 43.14 31.36 -11.14
CA PRO A 44 43.75 32.34 -12.03
C PRO A 44 44.08 31.76 -13.42
N GLU A 45 44.13 32.63 -14.42
CA GLU A 45 44.44 32.24 -15.79
C GLU A 45 45.83 31.61 -15.89
N GLY A 46 45.94 30.52 -16.65
CA GLY A 46 47.19 29.77 -16.80
C GLY A 46 47.53 28.86 -15.63
N ALA A 47 46.62 28.68 -14.65
CA ALA A 47 46.70 27.61 -13.67
C ALA A 47 46.79 26.24 -14.35
N ARG A 48 47.62 25.35 -13.81
CA ARG A 48 47.92 24.07 -14.42
C ARG A 48 47.64 22.90 -13.49
N CYS A 49 47.23 21.79 -14.08
CA CYS A 49 46.99 20.55 -13.38
C CYS A 49 47.71 19.38 -14.07
N CYS A 50 48.13 18.38 -13.29
CA CYS A 50 48.66 17.14 -13.83
C CYS A 50 47.54 16.27 -14.40
N SER A 51 47.90 15.31 -15.26
CA SER A 51 46.93 14.41 -15.89
C SER A 51 46.15 13.55 -14.91
N ASP A 52 46.65 13.33 -13.70
CA ASP A 52 46.05 12.39 -12.74
C ASP A 52 44.74 12.92 -12.14
N HIS A 53 44.57 14.24 -12.16
CA HIS A 53 43.36 14.93 -11.71
C HIS A 53 42.41 15.26 -12.86
N LEU A 54 42.76 14.89 -14.09
CA LEU A 54 41.95 15.15 -15.27
C LEU A 54 41.30 13.87 -15.79
N VAL A 55 40.04 13.98 -16.24
CA VAL A 55 39.36 12.99 -17.09
C VAL A 55 38.85 13.73 -18.30
N ASN A 56 39.21 13.29 -19.51
CA ASN A 56 38.83 13.96 -20.76
C ASN A 56 39.11 15.47 -20.78
N HIS A 57 40.27 15.89 -20.26
CA HIS A 57 40.69 17.30 -20.13
C HIS A 57 39.87 18.18 -19.17
N GLN A 58 38.98 17.59 -18.36
CA GLN A 58 38.25 18.27 -17.28
C GLN A 58 38.69 17.78 -15.90
N LEU A 59 38.57 18.62 -14.88
CA LEU A 59 38.93 18.25 -13.51
C LEU A 59 37.98 17.20 -12.92
N LYS A 60 38.53 16.17 -12.26
CA LYS A 60 37.76 15.23 -11.45
C LYS A 60 37.10 15.94 -10.27
N GLN A 61 35.90 15.52 -9.87
CA GLN A 61 35.20 16.07 -8.70
C GLN A 61 36.05 15.97 -7.42
N GLU A 62 36.72 14.84 -7.19
CA GLU A 62 37.63 14.65 -6.05
C GLU A 62 38.78 15.67 -6.04
N ALA A 63 39.27 16.07 -7.22
CA ALA A 63 40.32 17.07 -7.34
C ALA A 63 39.78 18.48 -7.06
N ILE A 64 38.56 18.78 -7.50
CA ILE A 64 37.83 20.03 -7.21
C ILE A 64 37.60 20.18 -5.69
N ASP A 65 37.25 19.10 -5.02
CA ASP A 65 36.97 19.10 -3.57
C ASP A 65 38.25 19.29 -2.73
N GLN A 66 39.40 18.90 -3.28
CA GLN A 66 40.71 19.07 -2.63
C GLN A 66 41.33 20.46 -2.81
N ILE A 67 40.82 21.30 -3.71
CA ILE A 67 41.31 22.67 -3.90
C ILE A 67 41.06 23.49 -2.63
N LYS A 68 42.11 24.10 -2.10
CA LYS A 68 42.05 24.99 -0.93
C LYS A 68 42.57 26.37 -1.30
N PRO A 69 41.91 27.46 -0.85
CA PRO A 69 42.41 28.80 -1.06
C PRO A 69 43.71 28.99 -0.26
N VAL A 70 44.80 29.32 -0.95
CA VAL A 70 46.13 29.49 -0.33
C VAL A 70 46.31 30.90 0.26
N SER A 71 45.57 31.89 -0.24
CA SER A 71 45.58 33.26 0.28
C SER A 71 44.36 34.05 -0.23
N ILE A 72 43.82 34.96 0.57
CA ILE A 72 42.86 35.97 0.10
C ILE A 72 43.68 37.04 -0.65
N ARG A 73 43.67 37.00 -1.98
CA ARG A 73 44.26 38.03 -2.84
C ARG A 73 43.14 38.77 -3.56
N GLN A 74 43.30 40.08 -3.74
CA GLN A 74 42.48 40.84 -4.66
C GLN A 74 42.99 40.58 -6.07
N GLU A 75 42.12 40.07 -6.94
CA GLU A 75 42.41 39.86 -8.37
C GLU A 75 41.50 40.78 -9.17
N GLU A 76 42.06 41.45 -10.18
CA GLU A 76 41.30 42.30 -11.09
C GLU A 76 40.69 41.43 -12.20
N LEU A 77 39.35 41.40 -12.28
CA LEU A 77 38.63 40.70 -13.33
C LEU A 77 38.59 41.56 -14.59
N ASN A 78 38.91 40.98 -15.75
CA ASN A 78 38.76 41.69 -17.01
C ASN A 78 37.29 41.71 -17.48
N SER A 79 36.98 42.47 -18.53
CA SER A 79 35.61 42.61 -19.04
C SER A 79 35.01 41.29 -19.55
N ALA A 80 35.83 40.40 -20.10
CA ALA A 80 35.38 39.08 -20.57
C ALA A 80 35.03 38.15 -19.40
N ASP A 81 35.82 38.19 -18.33
CA ASP A 81 35.55 37.45 -17.09
C ASP A 81 34.23 37.90 -16.47
N VAL A 82 34.02 39.21 -16.33
CA VAL A 82 32.78 39.77 -15.77
C VAL A 82 31.57 39.38 -16.61
N GLN A 83 31.67 39.48 -17.94
CA GLN A 83 30.57 39.14 -18.83
C GLN A 83 30.22 37.64 -18.78
N LEU A 84 31.23 36.78 -18.73
CA LEU A 84 31.02 35.34 -18.61
C LEU A 84 30.45 34.97 -17.23
N LEU A 85 30.90 35.63 -16.16
CA LEU A 85 30.40 35.45 -14.80
C LEU A 85 28.92 35.87 -14.71
N LEU A 86 28.53 36.98 -15.32
CA LEU A 86 27.13 37.40 -15.42
C LEU A 86 26.28 36.41 -16.22
N ASN A 87 26.76 35.96 -17.39
CA ASN A 87 26.05 34.98 -18.21
C ASN A 87 25.85 33.64 -17.48
N LYS A 88 26.88 33.13 -16.79
CA LYS A 88 26.80 31.88 -16.03
C LYS A 88 25.98 32.04 -14.75
N SER A 89 26.05 33.20 -14.07
CA SER A 89 25.18 33.53 -12.94
C SER A 89 23.71 33.56 -13.37
N GLN A 90 23.41 34.09 -14.55
CA GLN A 90 22.06 34.07 -15.11
C GLN A 90 21.57 32.63 -15.33
N VAL A 91 22.39 31.76 -15.92
CA VAL A 91 22.05 30.33 -16.07
C VAL A 91 21.85 29.64 -14.72
N ILE A 92 22.66 29.95 -13.71
CA ILE A 92 22.52 29.39 -12.35
C ILE A 92 21.25 29.92 -11.66
N LEU A 93 20.94 31.20 -11.80
CA LEU A 93 19.71 31.82 -11.29
C LEU A 93 18.46 31.26 -12.00
N GLU A 94 18.56 30.98 -13.30
CA GLU A 94 17.53 30.28 -14.06
C GLU A 94 17.35 28.83 -13.57
N ASN A 95 18.45 28.16 -13.17
CA ASN A 95 18.48 26.78 -12.67
C ASN A 95 18.16 26.61 -11.16
N GLN A 96 18.26 27.67 -10.34
CA GLN A 96 17.84 27.64 -8.92
C GLN A 96 16.31 27.47 -8.78
N ASN A 97 15.56 27.72 -9.85
CA ASN A 97 14.19 27.25 -9.99
C ASN A 97 14.22 25.82 -10.56
N LYS A 98 14.39 24.78 -9.72
CA LYS A 98 14.12 23.39 -10.15
C LYS A 98 12.65 23.30 -10.60
N LYS A 99 12.42 23.47 -11.90
CA LYS A 99 11.11 23.33 -12.53
C LYS A 99 10.80 21.85 -12.58
N PHE A 100 9.61 21.45 -12.15
CA PHE A 100 9.10 20.15 -12.57
C PHE A 100 8.87 20.23 -14.08
N ASN A 101 9.83 19.72 -14.85
CA ASN A 101 9.78 19.74 -16.30
C ASN A 101 9.92 18.31 -16.80
N PHE A 102 8.82 17.75 -17.29
CA PHE A 102 8.86 16.42 -17.88
C PHE A 102 9.58 16.39 -19.22
N ASP A 103 9.76 17.53 -19.90
CA ASP A 103 10.53 17.61 -21.15
C ASP A 103 12.04 17.52 -20.93
N ASP A 104 12.52 17.81 -19.72
CA ASP A 104 13.91 17.56 -19.34
C ASP A 104 14.07 16.08 -18.96
N LEU A 105 14.61 15.30 -19.89
CA LEU A 105 14.83 13.87 -19.71
C LEU A 105 15.90 13.54 -18.66
N LEU A 106 16.74 14.49 -18.26
CA LEU A 106 17.77 14.28 -17.23
C LEU A 106 17.42 14.96 -15.91
N GLY A 107 16.49 15.91 -15.92
CA GLY A 107 16.10 16.71 -14.75
C GLY A 107 15.32 15.97 -13.67
N LEU A 108 14.76 14.79 -13.97
CA LEU A 108 14.03 13.95 -13.01
C LEU A 108 14.62 12.52 -12.93
N THR A 109 14.81 12.07 -11.69
CA THR A 109 15.20 10.70 -11.31
C THR A 109 14.02 9.73 -11.43
N ASP A 110 14.30 8.42 -11.51
CA ASP A 110 13.24 7.39 -11.59
C ASP A 110 12.30 7.44 -10.38
N ASP A 111 12.84 7.67 -9.17
CA ASP A 111 12.06 7.81 -7.95
C ASP A 111 11.11 9.03 -7.99
N GLU A 112 11.57 10.16 -8.55
CA GLU A 112 10.70 11.31 -8.77
C GLU A 112 9.59 11.00 -9.79
N TYR A 113 9.89 10.26 -10.87
CA TYR A 113 8.85 9.80 -11.80
C TYR A 113 7.80 8.93 -11.09
N ARG A 114 8.22 7.98 -10.25
CA ARG A 114 7.30 7.11 -9.48
C ARG A 114 6.48 7.90 -8.47
N LEU A 115 7.10 8.84 -7.77
CA LEU A 115 6.44 9.70 -6.80
C LEU A 115 5.36 10.55 -7.48
N LEU A 116 5.72 11.23 -8.56
CA LEU A 116 4.88 12.20 -9.26
C LEU A 116 3.79 11.53 -10.10
N THR A 117 4.09 10.40 -10.77
CA THR A 117 3.23 9.84 -11.82
C THR A 117 2.74 8.42 -11.57
N SER A 118 3.22 7.77 -10.51
CA SER A 118 3.09 6.31 -10.25
C SER A 118 3.81 5.39 -11.23
N LEU A 119 4.51 5.91 -12.23
CA LEU A 119 5.20 5.13 -13.25
C LEU A 119 6.71 5.26 -13.10
N SER A 120 7.44 4.21 -13.49
CA SER A 120 8.87 4.34 -13.76
C SER A 120 9.08 5.32 -14.91
N LYS A 121 10.29 5.87 -15.03
CA LYS A 121 10.68 6.74 -16.14
C LYS A 121 10.46 6.05 -17.49
N ASP A 122 10.81 4.78 -17.59
CA ASP A 122 10.63 3.98 -18.82
C ASP A 122 9.17 3.72 -19.14
N ASP A 123 8.35 3.41 -18.14
CA ASP A 123 6.92 3.16 -18.35
C ASP A 123 6.18 4.45 -18.68
N PHE A 124 6.55 5.57 -18.08
CA PHE A 124 6.07 6.89 -18.47
C PHE A 124 6.43 7.20 -19.92
N ASN A 125 7.65 6.88 -20.37
CA ASN A 125 8.04 7.06 -21.78
C ASN A 125 7.17 6.25 -22.73
N LYS A 126 6.93 4.96 -22.41
CA LYS A 126 6.04 4.08 -23.20
C LYS A 126 4.61 4.60 -23.19
N PHE A 127 4.13 5.07 -22.04
CA PHE A 127 2.79 5.64 -21.87
C PHE A 127 2.59 6.87 -22.74
N VAL A 128 3.52 7.84 -22.67
CA VAL A 128 3.48 9.06 -23.49
C VAL A 128 3.51 8.71 -24.97
N LYS A 129 4.34 7.75 -25.40
CA LYS A 129 4.38 7.30 -26.80
C LYS A 129 3.04 6.73 -27.26
N THR A 130 2.38 5.95 -26.41
CA THR A 130 1.05 5.39 -26.68
C THR A 130 0.01 6.50 -26.83
N VAL A 131 -0.03 7.44 -25.88
CA VAL A 131 -1.04 8.52 -25.87
C VAL A 131 -0.80 9.57 -26.94
N SER A 132 0.45 9.84 -27.32
CA SER A 132 0.80 10.87 -28.32
C SER A 132 0.24 10.56 -29.72
N SER A 133 -0.15 9.30 -29.98
CA SER A 133 -0.77 8.89 -31.24
C SER A 133 -2.22 9.37 -31.43
N SER A 134 -2.84 9.96 -30.39
CA SER A 134 -4.29 10.13 -30.28
C SER A 134 -4.88 11.50 -30.65
N GLY A 135 -4.05 12.45 -31.11
CA GLY A 135 -4.50 13.79 -31.54
C GLY A 135 -4.37 14.90 -30.50
N ILE A 136 -3.70 14.65 -29.37
CA ILE A 136 -3.22 15.72 -28.49
C ILE A 136 -2.12 16.52 -29.20
N ARG A 137 -2.22 17.85 -29.17
CA ARG A 137 -1.25 18.75 -29.82
C ARG A 137 -0.38 19.43 -28.77
N ASN A 138 0.89 19.65 -29.13
CA ASN A 138 1.73 20.61 -28.43
C ASN A 138 1.07 22.00 -28.48
N SER A 139 1.23 22.79 -27.43
CA SER A 139 0.84 24.20 -27.42
C SER A 139 2.06 25.07 -27.08
N SER A 140 1.92 26.38 -27.21
CA SER A 140 2.96 27.33 -26.82
C SER A 140 3.38 27.20 -25.35
N ASN A 141 2.49 26.69 -24.50
CA ASN A 141 2.67 26.68 -23.04
C ASN A 141 3.01 25.30 -22.48
N ARG A 142 2.94 24.23 -23.29
CA ARG A 142 3.24 22.86 -22.85
C ARG A 142 3.45 21.89 -24.02
N SER A 143 4.30 20.90 -23.80
CA SER A 143 4.38 19.71 -24.64
C SER A 143 3.28 18.69 -24.31
N ILE A 144 3.09 17.69 -25.17
CA ILE A 144 2.28 16.50 -24.91
C ILE A 144 2.80 15.73 -23.69
N ARG A 145 4.12 15.65 -23.52
CA ARG A 145 4.74 14.93 -22.41
C ARG A 145 4.45 15.61 -21.08
N THR A 146 4.61 16.94 -21.03
CA THR A 146 4.28 17.77 -19.87
C THR A 146 2.78 17.78 -19.60
N ALA A 147 1.93 17.75 -20.62
CA ALA A 147 0.48 17.58 -20.46
C ALA A 147 0.10 16.33 -19.65
N ILE A 148 0.63 15.19 -20.10
CA ILE A 148 0.39 13.89 -19.50
C ILE A 148 0.97 13.84 -18.09
N GLY A 149 2.18 14.37 -17.91
CA GLY A 149 2.82 14.48 -16.60
C GLY A 149 1.99 15.29 -15.60
N ILE A 150 1.47 16.46 -16.00
CA ILE A 150 0.60 17.29 -15.14
C ILE A 150 -0.68 16.53 -14.75
N TYR A 151 -1.30 15.84 -15.70
CA TYR A 151 -2.49 15.02 -15.44
C TYR A 151 -2.18 13.91 -14.41
N LEU A 152 -1.11 13.13 -14.64
CA LEU A 152 -0.72 12.07 -13.72
C LEU A 152 -0.34 12.60 -12.34
N CYS A 153 0.38 13.73 -12.25
CA CYS A 153 0.66 14.41 -10.99
C CYS A 153 -0.61 14.76 -10.22
N LYS A 154 -1.64 15.28 -10.92
CA LYS A 154 -2.92 15.61 -10.27
C LYS A 154 -3.56 14.38 -9.65
N ILE A 155 -3.67 13.29 -10.39
CA ILE A 155 -4.39 12.10 -9.93
C ILE A 155 -3.58 11.35 -8.88
N ARG A 156 -2.27 11.22 -9.08
CA ARG A 156 -1.34 10.56 -8.14
C ARG A 156 -1.28 11.28 -6.80
N LEU A 157 -1.12 12.61 -6.81
CA LEU A 157 -0.86 13.38 -5.59
C LEU A 157 -2.09 14.12 -5.04
N GLY A 158 -3.20 14.17 -5.77
CA GLY A 158 -4.43 14.86 -5.35
C GLY A 158 -4.30 16.39 -5.31
N LEU A 159 -3.40 16.97 -6.12
CA LEU A 159 -3.05 18.39 -6.01
C LEU A 159 -4.14 19.31 -6.61
N SER A 160 -4.25 20.50 -6.03
CA SER A 160 -5.11 21.56 -6.57
C SER A 160 -4.54 22.14 -7.87
N ASN A 161 -5.41 22.60 -8.77
CA ASN A 161 -4.96 23.23 -10.02
C ASN A 161 -4.13 24.50 -9.78
N ARG A 162 -4.32 25.19 -8.64
CA ARG A 162 -3.52 26.37 -8.26
C ARG A 162 -2.08 25.97 -7.92
N LEU A 163 -1.91 24.88 -7.17
CA LEU A 163 -0.59 24.38 -6.82
C LEU A 163 0.14 23.82 -8.05
N LEU A 164 -0.57 23.08 -8.90
CA LEU A 164 -0.02 22.62 -10.18
C LEU A 164 0.40 23.80 -11.08
N ALA A 165 -0.38 24.89 -11.12
CA ALA A 165 0.00 26.08 -11.89
C ALA A 165 1.33 26.67 -11.36
N CYS A 166 1.51 26.71 -10.04
CA CYS A 166 2.76 27.16 -9.43
C CYS A 166 3.92 26.20 -9.72
N MET A 167 3.74 24.89 -9.51
CA MET A 167 4.79 23.86 -9.71
C MET A 167 5.31 23.82 -11.16
N PHE A 168 4.42 23.99 -12.14
CA PHE A 168 4.74 23.93 -13.56
C PHE A 168 4.87 25.32 -14.21
N GLN A 169 4.87 26.39 -13.41
CA GLN A 169 4.97 27.79 -13.87
C GLN A 169 3.97 28.16 -14.97
N LEU A 170 2.74 27.64 -14.85
CA LEU A 170 1.65 27.94 -15.77
C LEU A 170 0.93 29.23 -15.34
N PRO A 171 0.38 30.00 -16.29
CA PRO A 171 -0.19 31.32 -15.99
C PRO A 171 -1.27 31.31 -14.91
N ASP A 172 -2.11 30.28 -14.89
CA ASP A 172 -3.28 30.23 -14.01
C ASP A 172 -3.90 28.82 -13.90
N LYS A 173 -4.81 28.66 -12.93
CA LYS A 173 -5.53 27.40 -12.65
C LYS A 173 -6.47 26.93 -13.78
N LYS A 174 -6.99 27.84 -14.63
CA LYS A 174 -7.83 27.52 -15.80
C LYS A 174 -6.97 26.95 -16.92
N THR A 175 -5.74 27.42 -17.07
CA THR A 175 -4.77 26.84 -18.01
C THR A 175 -4.45 25.39 -17.62
N VAL A 176 -4.20 25.12 -16.34
CA VAL A 176 -4.04 23.75 -15.82
C VAL A 176 -5.28 22.88 -16.09
N PHE A 177 -6.48 23.41 -15.85
CA PHE A 177 -7.72 22.68 -16.12
C PHE A 177 -7.83 22.24 -17.60
N ARG A 178 -7.60 23.15 -18.55
CA ARG A 178 -7.61 22.83 -19.99
C ARG A 178 -6.55 21.79 -20.37
N ILE A 179 -5.38 21.86 -19.73
CA ILE A 179 -4.28 20.92 -19.93
C ILE A 179 -4.69 19.51 -19.50
N ILE A 180 -5.24 19.39 -18.29
CA ILE A 180 -5.74 18.13 -17.71
C ILE A 180 -6.85 17.55 -18.59
N ASP A 181 -7.82 18.38 -18.99
CA ASP A 181 -8.95 17.91 -19.79
C ASP A 181 -8.50 17.37 -21.14
N SER A 182 -7.62 18.10 -21.83
CA SER A 182 -7.02 17.62 -23.08
C SER A 182 -6.21 16.33 -22.92
N ALA A 183 -5.47 16.17 -21.82
CA ALA A 183 -4.73 14.94 -21.54
C ALA A 183 -5.68 13.77 -21.24
N ARG A 184 -6.71 13.99 -20.43
CA ARG A 184 -7.74 13.01 -20.11
C ARG A 184 -8.39 12.46 -21.38
N GLN A 185 -8.91 13.33 -22.24
CA GLN A 185 -9.58 12.89 -23.48
C GLN A 185 -8.66 12.09 -24.40
N ALA A 186 -7.39 12.48 -24.50
CA ALA A 186 -6.38 11.73 -25.25
C ALA A 186 -6.17 10.32 -24.68
N ILE A 187 -6.00 10.21 -23.36
CA ILE A 187 -5.78 8.92 -22.67
C ILE A 187 -7.02 8.02 -22.80
N LEU A 188 -8.23 8.56 -22.58
CA LEU A 188 -9.49 7.82 -22.73
C LEU A 188 -9.61 7.19 -24.12
N LYS A 189 -9.19 7.90 -25.16
CA LYS A 189 -9.32 7.43 -26.53
C LYS A 189 -8.28 6.37 -26.91
N SER A 190 -7.03 6.53 -26.49
CA SER A 190 -5.92 5.71 -27.02
C SER A 190 -5.29 4.73 -26.05
N PHE A 191 -5.71 4.75 -24.79
CA PHE A 191 -5.12 3.89 -23.77
C PHE A 191 -6.17 3.04 -23.06
N VAL A 192 -7.27 3.64 -22.61
CA VAL A 192 -8.27 2.94 -21.80
C VAL A 192 -8.87 1.69 -22.49
N PRO A 193 -9.32 1.73 -23.76
CA PRO A 193 -9.95 0.56 -24.40
C PRO A 193 -9.03 -0.66 -24.51
N TYR A 194 -7.71 -0.45 -24.49
CA TYR A 194 -6.72 -1.52 -24.62
C TYR A 194 -6.23 -2.06 -23.27
N ASN A 195 -6.69 -1.50 -22.15
CA ASN A 195 -6.21 -1.84 -20.80
C ASN A 195 -7.34 -1.93 -19.76
N LEU A 196 -8.59 -1.76 -20.17
CA LEU A 196 -9.79 -1.84 -19.34
C LEU A 196 -11.00 -2.28 -20.18
N GLY A 197 -11.93 -3.01 -19.58
CA GLY A 197 -13.11 -3.56 -20.26
C GLY A 197 -12.93 -5.04 -20.68
N PHE A 198 -13.91 -5.65 -21.34
CA PHE A 198 -13.82 -7.08 -21.69
C PHE A 198 -12.93 -7.38 -22.89
N GLU A 199 -12.68 -6.39 -23.74
CA GLU A 199 -11.90 -6.58 -24.96
C GLU A 199 -10.39 -6.69 -24.71
N HIS A 200 -9.90 -6.21 -23.56
CA HIS A 200 -8.46 -6.21 -23.26
C HIS A 200 -7.95 -7.51 -22.61
N ILE A 201 -8.82 -8.38 -22.13
CA ILE A 201 -8.45 -9.59 -21.40
C ILE A 201 -9.29 -10.78 -21.85
N THR A 202 -8.64 -11.92 -22.14
CA THR A 202 -9.37 -13.12 -22.53
C THR A 202 -9.85 -13.90 -21.31
N ARG A 203 -10.92 -14.68 -21.46
CA ARG A 203 -11.37 -15.61 -20.42
C ARG A 203 -10.26 -16.58 -19.97
N HIS A 204 -9.43 -17.05 -20.91
CA HIS A 204 -8.32 -17.93 -20.61
C HIS A 204 -7.28 -17.24 -19.71
N ASP A 205 -6.99 -15.97 -19.97
CA ASP A 205 -6.09 -15.18 -19.12
C ASP A 205 -6.66 -14.97 -17.72
N VAL A 206 -7.97 -14.71 -17.61
CA VAL A 206 -8.65 -14.58 -16.30
C VAL A 206 -8.49 -15.87 -15.48
N ILE A 207 -8.72 -17.03 -16.08
CA ILE A 207 -8.64 -18.34 -15.42
C ILE A 207 -7.21 -18.65 -14.95
N ASN A 208 -6.22 -18.37 -15.80
CA ASN A 208 -4.83 -18.78 -15.54
C ASN A 208 -4.06 -17.78 -14.67
N HIS A 209 -4.32 -16.48 -14.82
CA HIS A 209 -3.49 -15.43 -14.23
C HIS A 209 -4.22 -14.56 -13.21
N HIS A 210 -5.55 -14.59 -13.16
CA HIS A 210 -6.35 -13.74 -12.24
C HIS A 210 -7.25 -14.53 -11.28
N THR A 211 -7.34 -15.86 -11.45
CA THR A 211 -8.09 -16.74 -10.54
C THR A 211 -7.11 -17.49 -9.65
N THR A 212 -7.18 -17.28 -8.33
CA THR A 212 -6.28 -17.95 -7.38
C THR A 212 -6.69 -19.40 -7.14
N THR A 213 -5.71 -20.25 -6.78
CA THR A 213 -5.98 -21.63 -6.38
C THR A 213 -6.99 -21.69 -5.24
N ILE A 214 -6.86 -20.83 -4.21
CA ILE A 214 -7.82 -20.79 -3.11
C ILE A 214 -9.25 -20.47 -3.60
N ALA A 215 -9.43 -19.53 -4.53
CA ALA A 215 -10.75 -19.23 -5.07
C ALA A 215 -11.33 -20.42 -5.85
N ARG A 216 -10.50 -21.15 -6.62
CA ARG A 216 -10.93 -22.37 -7.33
C ARG A 216 -11.40 -23.45 -6.37
N GLU A 217 -10.64 -23.69 -5.30
CA GLU A 217 -11.00 -24.69 -4.28
C GLU A 217 -12.33 -24.32 -3.60
N LEU A 218 -12.49 -23.04 -3.23
CA LEU A 218 -13.66 -22.57 -2.48
C LEU A 218 -14.95 -22.46 -3.31
N MET A 219 -14.85 -22.04 -4.57
CA MET A 219 -16.02 -21.73 -5.40
C MET A 219 -16.36 -22.84 -6.39
N CYS A 220 -15.36 -23.62 -6.82
CA CYS A 220 -15.52 -24.58 -7.92
C CYS A 220 -15.00 -25.98 -7.57
N GLY A 221 -14.68 -26.27 -6.31
CA GLY A 221 -14.14 -27.57 -5.89
C GLY A 221 -12.84 -27.96 -6.59
N GLY A 222 -12.01 -26.96 -6.93
CA GLY A 222 -10.70 -27.16 -7.58
C GLY A 222 -10.74 -27.23 -9.11
N ALA A 223 -11.90 -27.03 -9.75
CA ALA A 223 -11.99 -27.00 -11.21
C ALA A 223 -11.14 -25.85 -11.82
N SER A 224 -10.39 -26.16 -12.88
CA SER A 224 -9.44 -25.24 -13.52
C SER A 224 -9.98 -24.54 -14.77
N THR A 225 -11.25 -24.72 -15.11
CA THR A 225 -11.88 -24.20 -16.34
C THR A 225 -12.85 -23.04 -16.09
N THR A 226 -13.03 -22.66 -14.83
CA THR A 226 -14.07 -21.72 -14.39
C THR A 226 -13.47 -20.35 -14.14
N ALA A 227 -14.09 -19.31 -14.71
CA ALA A 227 -13.72 -17.92 -14.47
C ALA A 227 -14.51 -17.38 -13.26
N ILE A 228 -13.78 -16.94 -12.22
CA ILE A 228 -14.38 -16.39 -11.00
C ILE A 228 -14.22 -14.88 -11.02
N VAL A 229 -15.34 -14.15 -10.91
CA VAL A 229 -15.34 -12.68 -10.90
C VAL A 229 -15.95 -12.18 -9.60
N VAL A 230 -15.24 -11.28 -8.92
CA VAL A 230 -15.72 -10.58 -7.73
C VAL A 230 -16.11 -9.17 -8.13
N ILE A 231 -17.35 -8.76 -7.82
CA ILE A 231 -17.88 -7.45 -8.20
C ILE A 231 -18.21 -6.63 -6.96
N ASP A 232 -17.78 -5.36 -7.00
CA ASP A 232 -18.19 -4.30 -6.09
C ASP A 232 -19.14 -3.34 -6.82
N GLY A 233 -20.03 -2.67 -6.08
CA GLY A 233 -21.24 -1.93 -6.51
C GLY A 233 -21.08 -0.75 -7.48
N THR A 234 -20.00 -0.69 -8.26
CA THR A 234 -19.61 0.54 -8.96
C THR A 234 -19.51 0.44 -10.49
N TYR A 235 -19.34 -0.73 -11.14
CA TYR A 235 -19.20 -0.80 -12.62
C TYR A 235 -19.75 -2.11 -13.20
N ILE A 236 -20.63 -2.08 -14.22
CA ILE A 236 -21.23 -3.31 -14.79
C ILE A 236 -21.38 -3.31 -16.33
N TYR A 237 -20.76 -4.35 -16.93
CA TYR A 237 -21.32 -5.35 -17.87
C TYR A 237 -20.63 -6.69 -17.51
N ILE A 238 -21.18 -7.90 -17.75
CA ILE A 238 -20.63 -9.16 -17.16
C ILE A 238 -20.63 -10.35 -18.15
N GLN A 239 -19.52 -11.11 -18.18
CA GLN A 239 -19.44 -12.47 -18.73
C GLN A 239 -18.50 -13.34 -17.85
N CYS A 240 -19.06 -14.11 -16.90
CA CYS A 240 -18.31 -15.01 -15.99
C CYS A 240 -19.09 -16.31 -15.75
N ASP A 241 -18.68 -17.18 -14.81
CA ASP A 241 -19.48 -18.35 -14.42
C ASP A 241 -20.05 -18.19 -13.00
N ILE A 242 -19.20 -17.80 -12.03
CA ILE A 242 -19.59 -17.53 -10.64
C ILE A 242 -19.33 -16.05 -10.32
N LEU A 243 -20.34 -15.40 -9.78
CA LEU A 243 -20.31 -14.03 -9.32
C LEU A 243 -20.27 -13.96 -7.79
N VAL A 244 -19.18 -13.43 -7.25
CA VAL A 244 -19.07 -13.15 -5.82
C VAL A 244 -19.48 -11.70 -5.56
N VAL A 245 -20.54 -11.50 -4.79
CA VAL A 245 -21.14 -10.17 -4.54
C VAL A 245 -21.36 -9.90 -3.06
N ASP A 246 -21.42 -8.62 -2.72
CA ASP A 246 -21.80 -8.19 -1.38
C ASP A 246 -23.33 -8.25 -1.17
N ARG A 247 -23.77 -8.20 0.10
CA ARG A 247 -25.17 -8.21 0.53
C ARG A 247 -26.00 -7.08 -0.11
N GLY A 248 -25.37 -5.96 -0.48
CA GLY A 248 -26.03 -4.84 -1.18
C GLY A 248 -26.60 -5.21 -2.55
N PHE A 249 -26.18 -6.34 -3.14
CA PHE A 249 -26.68 -6.84 -4.44
C PHE A 249 -27.89 -7.77 -4.33
N ARG A 250 -28.51 -7.89 -3.14
CA ARG A 250 -29.67 -8.77 -2.89
C ARG A 250 -30.71 -8.73 -4.01
N ASP A 251 -31.11 -7.54 -4.43
CA ASP A 251 -32.18 -7.36 -5.42
C ASP A 251 -31.75 -7.72 -6.85
N SER A 252 -30.44 -7.80 -7.10
CA SER A 252 -29.87 -8.16 -8.40
C SER A 252 -29.68 -9.67 -8.57
N ILE A 253 -29.82 -10.48 -7.53
CA ILE A 253 -29.57 -11.95 -7.58
C ILE A 253 -30.41 -12.62 -8.65
N SER A 254 -31.71 -12.32 -8.69
CA SER A 254 -32.64 -12.91 -9.66
C SER A 254 -32.25 -12.59 -11.09
N VAL A 255 -31.78 -11.35 -11.34
CA VAL A 255 -31.28 -10.91 -12.65
C VAL A 255 -30.00 -11.66 -13.02
N ILE A 256 -29.05 -11.78 -12.09
CA ILE A 256 -27.78 -12.46 -12.33
C ILE A 256 -28.02 -13.96 -12.64
N GLN A 257 -28.88 -14.63 -11.87
CA GLN A 257 -29.25 -16.02 -12.12
C GLN A 257 -29.99 -16.21 -13.44
N ALA A 258 -30.85 -15.26 -13.83
CA ALA A 258 -31.52 -15.30 -15.14
C ALA A 258 -30.54 -15.18 -16.32
N LEU A 259 -29.36 -14.58 -16.10
CA LEU A 259 -28.26 -14.57 -17.08
C LEU A 259 -27.47 -15.88 -17.14
N GLY A 260 -27.85 -16.90 -16.34
CA GLY A 260 -27.19 -18.20 -16.30
C GLY A 260 -25.93 -18.23 -15.43
N LEU A 261 -25.77 -17.26 -14.54
CA LEU A 261 -24.60 -17.12 -13.66
C LEU A 261 -24.92 -17.64 -12.24
N ASP A 262 -23.97 -18.36 -11.65
CA ASP A 262 -24.04 -18.72 -10.25
C ASP A 262 -23.66 -17.51 -9.37
N VAL A 263 -24.28 -17.37 -8.21
CA VAL A 263 -24.04 -16.25 -7.29
C VAL A 263 -23.64 -16.73 -5.92
N ALA A 264 -22.52 -16.20 -5.41
CA ALA A 264 -22.07 -16.38 -4.04
C ALA A 264 -22.18 -15.04 -3.29
N MET A 265 -23.12 -14.96 -2.35
CA MET A 265 -23.33 -13.79 -1.50
C MET A 265 -23.39 -14.20 -0.01
N PRO A 266 -22.82 -13.42 0.93
CA PRO A 266 -22.89 -13.74 2.34
C PRO A 266 -24.35 -13.83 2.82
N PRO A 267 -24.70 -14.82 3.68
CA PRO A 267 -26.05 -14.94 4.20
C PRO A 267 -26.45 -13.75 5.07
N PHE A 268 -27.75 -13.57 5.25
CA PHE A 268 -28.33 -12.56 6.14
C PHE A 268 -28.76 -13.18 7.47
N LEU A 269 -28.76 -12.37 8.54
CA LEU A 269 -29.18 -12.83 9.85
C LEU A 269 -30.69 -13.14 9.90
N ASP A 270 -31.51 -12.52 9.04
CA ASP A 270 -32.96 -12.79 8.91
C ASP A 270 -33.70 -12.83 10.27
N GLY A 271 -33.38 -11.89 11.16
CA GLY A 271 -33.98 -11.77 12.49
C GLY A 271 -33.40 -12.72 13.56
N LYS A 272 -32.44 -13.59 13.21
CA LYS A 272 -31.66 -14.39 14.16
C LYS A 272 -30.65 -13.51 14.90
N ARG A 273 -30.33 -13.87 16.13
CA ARG A 273 -29.24 -13.23 16.91
C ARG A 273 -27.84 -13.66 16.45
N GLN A 274 -27.74 -14.84 15.82
CA GLN A 274 -26.48 -15.43 15.40
C GLN A 274 -26.71 -16.27 14.14
N PHE A 275 -25.71 -16.31 13.27
CA PHE A 275 -25.65 -17.28 12.17
C PHE A 275 -25.52 -18.71 12.70
N SER A 276 -26.10 -19.66 11.98
CA SER A 276 -25.69 -21.06 12.12
C SER A 276 -24.20 -21.24 11.81
N SER A 277 -23.58 -22.33 12.28
CA SER A 277 -22.20 -22.63 11.93
C SER A 277 -21.99 -22.71 10.42
N GLU A 278 -22.94 -23.31 9.68
CA GLU A 278 -22.90 -23.41 8.23
C GLU A 278 -22.95 -22.01 7.56
N GLU A 279 -23.91 -21.15 7.95
CA GLU A 279 -24.02 -19.78 7.43
C GLU A 279 -22.77 -18.93 7.75
N ALA A 280 -22.23 -19.05 8.97
CA ALA A 280 -21.05 -18.31 9.39
C ALA A 280 -19.79 -18.76 8.62
N ASN A 281 -19.65 -20.07 8.38
CA ASN A 281 -18.58 -20.63 7.57
C ASN A 281 -18.70 -20.22 6.09
N GLN A 282 -19.92 -20.25 5.53
CA GLN A 282 -20.19 -19.80 4.16
C GLN A 282 -19.83 -18.31 3.99
N SER A 283 -20.24 -17.47 4.95
CA SER A 283 -19.87 -16.06 4.98
C SER A 283 -18.36 -15.86 4.94
N ARG A 284 -17.59 -16.67 5.71
CA ARG A 284 -16.12 -16.59 5.70
C ARG A 284 -15.53 -17.01 4.35
N CYS A 285 -16.04 -18.06 3.72
CA CYS A 285 -15.55 -18.50 2.40
C CYS A 285 -15.71 -17.39 1.37
N ILE A 286 -16.84 -16.68 1.42
CA ILE A 286 -17.12 -15.56 0.53
C ILE A 286 -16.21 -14.37 0.85
N THR A 287 -16.05 -13.99 2.12
CA THR A 287 -15.17 -12.86 2.49
C THR A 287 -13.70 -13.16 2.17
N LYS A 288 -13.28 -14.42 2.28
CA LYS A 288 -11.94 -14.90 1.90
C LYS A 288 -11.66 -14.82 0.41
N VAL A 289 -12.68 -14.84 -0.47
CA VAL A 289 -12.51 -14.58 -1.90
C VAL A 289 -12.70 -13.08 -2.22
N ARG A 290 -13.53 -12.37 -1.45
CA ARG A 290 -13.82 -10.94 -1.64
C ARG A 290 -12.62 -10.02 -1.39
N TRP A 291 -11.60 -10.46 -0.63
CA TRP A 291 -10.39 -9.68 -0.30
C TRP A 291 -9.76 -8.94 -1.50
N VAL A 292 -9.87 -9.52 -2.70
CA VAL A 292 -9.35 -8.95 -3.96
C VAL A 292 -9.93 -7.56 -4.24
N VAL A 293 -11.19 -7.31 -3.85
CA VAL A 293 -11.86 -6.00 -3.96
C VAL A 293 -11.18 -4.97 -3.07
N GLU A 294 -10.89 -5.31 -1.81
CA GLU A 294 -10.19 -4.40 -0.89
C GLU A 294 -8.79 -4.09 -1.39
N ALA A 295 -8.09 -5.08 -1.93
CA ALA A 295 -6.78 -4.88 -2.54
C ALA A 295 -6.85 -3.99 -3.78
N ALA A 296 -7.87 -4.16 -4.65
CA ALA A 296 -8.12 -3.29 -5.79
C ALA A 296 -8.42 -1.84 -5.35
N ASN A 297 -9.34 -1.67 -4.40
CA ASN A 297 -9.71 -0.39 -3.81
C ASN A 297 -8.49 0.29 -3.16
N ARG A 298 -7.61 -0.48 -2.51
CA ARG A 298 -6.35 0.03 -1.96
C ARG A 298 -5.42 0.56 -3.05
N ARG A 299 -5.24 -0.18 -4.16
CA ARG A 299 -4.43 0.28 -5.31
C ARG A 299 -4.99 1.56 -5.92
N ILE A 300 -6.31 1.67 -6.06
CA ILE A 300 -6.98 2.91 -6.51
C ILE A 300 -6.70 4.05 -5.52
N LYS A 301 -6.83 3.82 -4.22
CA LYS A 301 -6.54 4.81 -3.16
C LYS A 301 -5.07 5.21 -3.07
N GLN A 302 -4.13 4.48 -3.67
CA GLN A 302 -2.75 4.97 -3.82
C GLN A 302 -2.68 6.22 -4.70
N PHE A 303 -3.64 6.42 -5.61
CA PHE A 303 -3.83 7.69 -6.28
C PHE A 303 -4.58 8.62 -5.34
N LYS A 304 -3.85 9.54 -4.69
CA LYS A 304 -4.37 10.37 -3.59
C LYS A 304 -5.60 11.20 -3.98
N TYR A 305 -5.85 11.41 -5.26
CA TYR A 305 -7.10 11.99 -5.74
C TYR A 305 -8.34 11.20 -5.28
N PHE A 306 -8.28 9.86 -5.28
CA PHE A 306 -9.38 8.97 -4.88
C PHE A 306 -9.37 8.62 -3.38
N ALA A 307 -8.28 8.89 -2.66
CA ALA A 307 -8.23 8.72 -1.21
C ALA A 307 -8.81 9.92 -0.44
N ASN A 308 -8.88 11.09 -1.09
CA ASN A 308 -9.35 12.33 -0.48
C ASN A 308 -10.76 12.68 -0.93
N THR A 309 -11.40 13.62 -0.24
CA THR A 309 -12.70 14.18 -0.65
C THR A 309 -12.58 14.87 -2.02
N VAL A 310 -13.35 14.39 -2.99
CA VAL A 310 -13.42 14.97 -4.34
C VAL A 310 -14.38 16.17 -4.34
N GLN A 311 -13.99 17.26 -5.01
CA GLN A 311 -14.87 18.43 -5.17
C GLN A 311 -16.00 18.13 -6.16
N ASN A 312 -17.22 18.61 -5.89
CA ASN A 312 -18.39 18.41 -6.77
C ASN A 312 -18.15 18.83 -8.23
N SER A 313 -17.33 19.86 -8.45
CA SER A 313 -16.94 20.32 -9.79
C SER A 313 -16.17 19.29 -10.62
N SER A 314 -15.65 18.24 -9.98
CA SER A 314 -14.93 17.15 -10.64
C SER A 314 -15.79 15.92 -10.92
N LEU A 315 -17.03 15.87 -10.42
CA LEU A 315 -17.94 14.73 -10.62
C LEU A 315 -18.14 14.36 -12.10
N PRO A 316 -18.28 15.32 -13.05
CA PRO A 316 -18.43 14.98 -14.46
C PRO A 316 -17.25 14.23 -15.09
N TYR A 317 -16.10 14.21 -14.40
CA TYR A 317 -14.87 13.58 -14.88
C TYR A 317 -14.48 12.36 -14.06
N LEU A 318 -15.22 12.04 -12.99
CA LEU A 318 -14.80 11.02 -12.03
C LEU A 318 -14.70 9.63 -12.66
N GLU A 319 -15.70 9.25 -13.46
CA GLU A 319 -15.71 7.99 -14.21
C GLU A 319 -14.52 7.90 -15.18
N SER A 320 -14.25 8.99 -15.89
CA SER A 320 -13.11 9.08 -16.82
C SER A 320 -11.77 8.95 -16.09
N ASP A 321 -11.59 9.71 -15.01
CA ASP A 321 -10.35 9.73 -14.24
C ASP A 321 -10.12 8.36 -13.58
N LEU A 322 -11.18 7.70 -13.11
CA LEU A 322 -11.08 6.36 -12.54
C LEU A 322 -10.77 5.31 -13.59
N SER A 323 -11.42 5.35 -14.76
CA SER A 323 -11.14 4.44 -15.87
C SER A 323 -9.67 4.52 -16.28
N ILE A 324 -9.11 5.73 -16.31
CA ILE A 324 -7.68 5.93 -16.57
C ILE A 324 -6.81 5.31 -15.48
N VAL A 325 -7.13 5.52 -14.20
CA VAL A 325 -6.38 4.91 -13.08
C VAL A 325 -6.43 3.39 -13.13
N CYS A 326 -7.60 2.79 -13.30
CA CYS A 326 -7.74 1.34 -13.43
C CYS A 326 -6.93 0.81 -14.63
N SER A 327 -6.97 1.51 -15.77
CA SER A 327 -6.15 1.15 -16.94
C SER A 327 -4.64 1.21 -16.65
N LEU A 328 -4.18 2.22 -15.91
CA LEU A 328 -2.77 2.34 -15.51
C LEU A 328 -2.35 1.21 -14.58
N ILE A 329 -3.21 0.86 -13.60
CA ILE A 329 -2.98 -0.25 -12.68
C ILE A 329 -2.89 -1.57 -13.48
N ASN A 330 -3.86 -1.84 -14.34
CA ASN A 330 -3.89 -3.08 -15.14
C ASN A 330 -2.68 -3.22 -16.06
N ARG A 331 -2.18 -2.10 -16.62
CA ARG A 331 -1.05 -2.14 -17.55
C ARG A 331 0.30 -2.26 -16.87
N TYR A 332 0.51 -1.55 -15.75
CA TYR A 332 1.85 -1.32 -15.20
C TYR A 332 2.08 -1.97 -13.83
N GLN A 333 1.04 -2.45 -13.15
CA GLN A 333 1.19 -3.18 -11.89
C GLN A 333 1.07 -4.69 -12.11
N THR A 334 1.64 -5.46 -11.20
CA THR A 334 1.46 -6.91 -11.15
C THR A 334 0.00 -7.27 -10.86
N PRO A 335 -0.51 -8.43 -11.28
CA PRO A 335 -1.83 -8.90 -10.87
C PRO A 335 -2.02 -8.84 -9.34
N ILE A 336 -3.25 -8.56 -8.87
CA ILE A 336 -3.56 -8.47 -7.42
C ILE A 336 -3.36 -9.81 -6.71
N ALA A 337 -3.60 -10.91 -7.42
CA ALA A 337 -3.66 -12.24 -6.85
C ALA A 337 -2.64 -13.15 -7.52
N THR A 338 -1.77 -13.76 -6.73
CA THR A 338 -0.91 -14.86 -7.14
C THR A 338 -1.19 -16.04 -6.23
N SER A 339 -1.28 -17.24 -6.83
CA SER A 339 -1.53 -18.45 -6.05
C SER A 339 -0.29 -18.79 -5.23
N LYS A 340 -0.48 -19.15 -3.97
CA LYS A 340 0.58 -19.62 -3.09
C LYS A 340 0.62 -21.16 -3.06
N PRO A 341 1.79 -21.77 -2.77
CA PRO A 341 1.89 -23.24 -2.66
C PRO A 341 0.90 -23.85 -1.65
N GLU A 342 0.63 -23.16 -0.55
CA GLU A 342 -0.24 -23.58 0.53
C GLU A 342 -1.74 -23.43 0.24
N ASP A 343 -2.13 -22.64 -0.78
CA ASP A 343 -3.52 -22.28 -1.08
C ASP A 343 -4.42 -23.51 -1.27
N LYS A 344 -3.89 -24.55 -1.92
CA LYS A 344 -4.63 -25.79 -2.16
C LYS A 344 -4.99 -26.49 -0.85
N GLY A 345 -4.00 -26.68 0.02
CA GLY A 345 -4.21 -27.33 1.32
C GLY A 345 -5.16 -26.53 2.22
N ILE A 346 -5.07 -25.20 2.17
CA ILE A 346 -6.00 -24.30 2.87
C ILE A 346 -7.42 -24.46 2.32
N GLY A 347 -7.59 -24.44 0.99
CA GLY A 347 -8.88 -24.62 0.32
C GLY A 347 -9.54 -25.96 0.67
N GLU A 348 -8.81 -27.07 0.55
CA GLU A 348 -9.28 -28.41 0.92
C GLU A 348 -9.65 -28.51 2.41
N LYS A 349 -8.89 -27.86 3.30
CA LYS A 349 -9.21 -27.78 4.73
C LYS A 349 -10.50 -27.00 4.96
N ILE A 350 -10.68 -25.86 4.29
CA ILE A 350 -11.88 -25.04 4.39
C ILE A 350 -13.12 -25.84 3.93
N MET A 351 -13.04 -26.49 2.77
CA MET A 351 -14.16 -27.26 2.21
C MET A 351 -14.56 -28.45 3.08
N ARG A 352 -13.62 -29.07 3.81
CA ARG A 352 -13.93 -30.11 4.80
C ARG A 352 -14.65 -29.60 6.05
N LEU A 353 -14.41 -28.35 6.44
CA LEU A 353 -14.93 -27.76 7.67
C LEU A 353 -16.24 -26.99 7.47
N ILE A 354 -16.57 -26.58 6.23
CA ILE A 354 -17.69 -25.68 5.94
C ILE A 354 -19.04 -26.18 6.49
N ASN A 355 -19.30 -27.48 6.37
CA ASN A 355 -20.55 -28.13 6.80
C ASN A 355 -20.49 -28.72 8.23
N GLN A 356 -19.47 -28.38 9.02
CA GLN A 356 -19.34 -28.89 10.39
C GLN A 356 -19.98 -27.92 11.41
N LYS A 357 -20.66 -28.50 12.41
CA LYS A 357 -21.25 -27.76 13.55
C LYS A 357 -20.24 -27.51 14.66
N ASN A 358 -20.30 -26.31 15.26
CA ASN A 358 -19.35 -25.92 16.31
C ASN A 358 -19.39 -26.86 17.52
N LYS A 359 -18.31 -27.61 17.74
CA LYS A 359 -18.22 -28.60 18.82
C LYS A 359 -18.29 -27.96 20.20
N ILE A 360 -17.71 -26.77 20.36
CA ILE A 360 -17.77 -26.02 21.62
C ILE A 360 -19.19 -25.50 21.84
N GLN A 361 -19.87 -25.04 20.79
CA GLN A 361 -21.28 -24.67 20.89
C GLN A 361 -22.14 -25.85 21.36
N LEU A 362 -22.01 -27.01 20.73
CA LEU A 362 -22.73 -28.23 21.13
C LEU A 362 -22.44 -28.60 22.58
N LEU A 363 -21.17 -28.59 22.98
CA LEU A 363 -20.74 -28.86 24.36
C LEU A 363 -21.43 -27.91 25.36
N LEU A 364 -21.49 -26.62 25.05
CA LEU A 364 -22.11 -25.60 25.90
C LEU A 364 -23.63 -25.76 25.99
N GLU A 365 -24.28 -26.14 24.89
CA GLU A 365 -25.72 -26.38 24.82
C GLU A 365 -26.12 -27.65 25.58
N GLU A 366 -25.45 -28.78 25.33
CA GLU A 366 -25.71 -30.08 25.98
C GLU A 366 -25.54 -30.01 27.50
N ASN A 367 -24.54 -29.27 27.98
CA ASN A 367 -24.28 -29.08 29.41
C ASN A 367 -25.03 -27.87 30.01
N ASN A 368 -25.86 -27.18 29.24
CA ASN A 368 -26.61 -25.97 29.63
C ASN A 368 -25.71 -24.84 30.20
N LEU A 369 -24.45 -24.77 29.78
CA LEU A 369 -23.44 -23.85 30.30
C LEU A 369 -23.65 -22.39 29.84
N LEU A 370 -24.44 -22.18 28.77
CA LEU A 370 -24.84 -20.85 28.31
C LEU A 370 -25.76 -20.13 29.30
N ARG A 371 -26.55 -20.87 30.10
CA ARG A 371 -27.54 -20.30 31.03
C ARG A 371 -27.12 -20.42 32.49
N ARG A 372 -26.22 -21.35 32.82
CA ARG A 372 -25.80 -21.64 34.20
C ARG A 372 -24.56 -20.83 34.59
N SER A 373 -24.75 -19.57 34.95
CA SER A 373 -23.65 -18.71 35.42
C SER A 373 -22.90 -19.27 36.63
N SER A 374 -23.56 -20.06 37.50
CA SER A 374 -22.94 -20.69 38.67
C SER A 374 -21.90 -21.75 38.36
N GLN A 375 -21.81 -22.22 37.11
CA GLN A 375 -20.77 -23.16 36.68
C GLN A 375 -19.47 -22.48 36.26
N TRP A 376 -19.41 -21.15 36.39
CA TRP A 376 -18.26 -20.35 35.98
C TRP A 376 -17.72 -19.60 37.18
N GLU A 377 -16.47 -19.86 37.52
CA GLU A 377 -15.74 -19.14 38.57
C GLU A 377 -14.75 -18.18 37.94
N THR A 378 -14.62 -16.98 38.50
CA THR A 378 -13.59 -16.02 38.05
C THR A 378 -12.25 -16.44 38.62
N ILE A 379 -11.22 -16.52 37.77
CA ILE A 379 -9.86 -16.91 38.16
C ILE A 379 -8.88 -15.77 37.90
N ASN A 380 -7.77 -15.79 38.62
CA ASN A 380 -6.64 -14.89 38.35
C ASN A 380 -5.85 -15.40 37.14
N HIS A 381 -5.21 -14.49 36.40
CA HIS A 381 -4.37 -14.83 35.23
C HIS A 381 -3.29 -15.85 35.59
N ASP A 382 -2.63 -15.66 36.72
CA ASP A 382 -1.53 -16.53 37.19
C ASP A 382 -2.00 -17.98 37.39
N GLN A 383 -3.28 -18.21 37.68
CA GLN A 383 -3.85 -19.56 37.84
C GLN A 383 -4.09 -20.28 36.52
N LEU A 384 -4.16 -19.54 35.41
CA LEU A 384 -4.34 -20.07 34.06
C LEU A 384 -2.99 -20.20 33.33
N MET A 385 -2.04 -19.32 33.65
CA MET A 385 -0.81 -19.12 32.88
C MET A 385 0.03 -20.38 32.70
N ASP A 386 0.11 -21.26 33.71
CA ASP A 386 0.92 -22.49 33.63
C ASP A 386 0.29 -23.57 32.73
N SER A 387 -1.01 -23.46 32.45
CA SER A 387 -1.80 -24.47 31.71
C SER A 387 -2.30 -24.01 30.34
N PHE A 388 -2.25 -22.71 30.03
CA PHE A 388 -2.70 -22.20 28.75
C PHE A 388 -1.57 -22.24 27.71
N PRO A 389 -1.85 -22.67 26.47
CA PRO A 389 -0.81 -22.93 25.49
C PRO A 389 -0.11 -21.66 25.02
N ILE A 390 1.17 -21.81 24.67
CA ILE A 390 1.93 -20.76 23.98
C ILE A 390 1.74 -20.93 22.48
N MET A 391 1.39 -19.84 21.80
CA MET A 391 1.25 -19.84 20.35
C MET A 391 2.16 -18.78 19.72
N SER A 392 2.76 -19.12 18.58
CA SER A 392 3.49 -18.16 17.75
C SER A 392 2.52 -17.26 16.96
N GLU A 393 3.02 -16.16 16.37
CA GLU A 393 2.21 -15.35 15.46
C GLU A 393 1.76 -16.14 14.21
N GLU A 394 2.53 -17.15 13.80
CA GLU A 394 2.19 -18.06 12.69
C GLU A 394 1.02 -18.97 13.06
N ASP A 395 1.06 -19.62 14.23
CA ASP A 395 -0.04 -20.45 14.74
C ASP A 395 -1.34 -19.63 14.90
N MET A 396 -1.20 -18.37 15.31
CA MET A 396 -2.30 -17.42 15.42
C MET A 396 -2.85 -17.00 14.05
N GLY A 397 -1.99 -16.87 13.03
CA GLY A 397 -2.39 -16.61 11.65
C GLY A 397 -3.21 -17.75 11.06
N ASP A 398 -2.82 -19.00 11.36
CA ASP A 398 -3.54 -20.21 10.98
C ASP A 398 -4.90 -20.34 11.68
N LEU A 399 -4.95 -20.03 12.99
CA LEU A 399 -6.19 -20.07 13.78
C LEU A 399 -7.21 -19.03 13.30
N THR A 400 -6.74 -17.84 12.94
CA THR A 400 -7.59 -16.73 12.45
C THR A 400 -7.87 -16.81 10.95
N PHE A 401 -7.18 -17.69 10.22
CA PHE A 401 -7.17 -17.76 8.76
C PHE A 401 -6.89 -16.39 8.11
N GLY A 402 -5.97 -15.59 8.69
CA GLY A 402 -5.53 -14.31 8.13
C GLY A 402 -5.01 -13.28 9.14
N ILE A 403 -4.05 -12.45 8.70
CA ILE A 403 -3.31 -11.49 9.55
C ILE A 403 -4.19 -10.30 10.02
N PHE A 404 -5.27 -9.96 9.31
CA PHE A 404 -6.11 -8.82 9.65
C PHE A 404 -6.81 -8.96 11.01
N GLN A 405 -7.39 -10.14 11.27
CA GLN A 405 -8.04 -10.43 12.55
C GLN A 405 -7.04 -10.36 13.73
N LEU A 406 -5.74 -10.59 13.50
CA LEU A 406 -4.68 -10.37 14.50
C LEU A 406 -4.40 -8.90 14.77
N LYS A 407 -4.41 -8.04 13.73
CA LYS A 407 -4.24 -6.58 13.93
C LYS A 407 -5.40 -5.99 14.74
N ARG A 408 -6.64 -6.42 14.43
CA ARG A 408 -7.83 -6.04 15.21
C ARG A 408 -7.78 -6.59 16.63
N ALA A 409 -7.41 -7.87 16.79
CA ALA A 409 -7.25 -8.51 18.10
C ALA A 409 -6.34 -7.69 19.03
N ARG A 410 -5.21 -7.21 18.50
CA ARG A 410 -4.27 -6.36 19.22
C ARG A 410 -4.85 -5.01 19.59
N ALA A 411 -5.45 -4.28 18.64
CA ALA A 411 -6.08 -2.99 18.92
C ALA A 411 -7.18 -3.11 19.98
N TYR A 412 -7.97 -4.17 19.91
CA TYR A 412 -9.03 -4.47 20.86
C TYR A 412 -8.48 -4.78 22.26
N ALA A 413 -7.39 -5.54 22.34
CA ALA A 413 -6.69 -5.80 23.60
C ALA A 413 -6.09 -4.50 24.18
N GLU A 414 -5.47 -3.66 23.35
CA GLU A 414 -4.90 -2.35 23.74
C GLU A 414 -5.98 -1.44 24.35
N GLU A 415 -7.14 -1.32 23.70
CA GLU A 415 -8.27 -0.53 24.20
C GLU A 415 -8.74 -1.02 25.58
N LYS A 416 -8.88 -2.34 25.77
CA LYS A 416 -9.29 -2.89 27.07
C LYS A 416 -8.24 -2.70 28.17
N CYS A 417 -6.96 -2.82 27.84
CA CYS A 417 -5.88 -2.66 28.82
C CYS A 417 -5.64 -1.19 29.21
N SER A 418 -6.03 -0.22 28.38
CA SER A 418 -5.80 1.22 28.59
C SER A 418 -6.96 1.97 29.25
N ILE A 419 -8.18 1.41 29.27
CA ILE A 419 -9.39 2.09 29.77
C ILE A 419 -9.57 2.04 31.30
N THR A 420 -8.84 1.19 32.04
CA THR A 420 -9.01 1.07 33.51
C THR A 420 -7.71 1.29 34.28
N ASP A 421 -7.64 2.49 34.89
CA ASP A 421 -6.75 3.00 35.94
C ASP A 421 -5.28 3.34 35.63
N LEU A 422 -4.84 4.45 36.24
CA LEU A 422 -3.52 5.08 36.23
C LEU A 422 -2.37 4.19 36.74
N THR A 423 -2.64 2.91 37.04
CA THR A 423 -1.66 1.88 37.43
C THR A 423 -1.31 0.91 36.30
N GLY A 424 -2.01 0.98 35.16
CA GLY A 424 -1.58 0.33 33.91
C GLY A 424 -1.71 -1.20 33.87
N ILE A 425 -2.69 -1.79 34.56
CA ILE A 425 -2.97 -3.23 34.48
C ILE A 425 -4.48 -3.47 34.29
N GLY A 426 -4.99 -3.20 33.08
CA GLY A 426 -6.30 -3.70 32.65
C GLY A 426 -6.17 -5.16 32.24
N LYS A 427 -6.66 -6.07 33.09
CA LYS A 427 -6.66 -7.53 32.87
C LYS A 427 -8.02 -7.98 32.32
N TYR A 428 -8.02 -8.85 31.32
CA TYR A 428 -9.25 -9.54 30.89
C TYR A 428 -9.89 -10.26 32.08
N SER A 429 -11.21 -10.19 32.25
CA SER A 429 -11.87 -11.08 33.22
C SER A 429 -11.87 -12.50 32.66
N ILE A 430 -11.28 -13.45 33.37
CA ILE A 430 -11.20 -14.86 32.97
C ILE A 430 -12.09 -15.67 33.89
N GLN A 431 -12.94 -16.50 33.30
CA GLN A 431 -13.80 -17.43 34.02
C GLN A 431 -13.50 -18.86 33.60
N ARG A 432 -13.36 -19.76 34.57
CA ARG A 432 -13.15 -21.20 34.34
C ARG A 432 -14.43 -21.97 34.59
N CYS A 433 -14.70 -22.97 33.75
CA CYS A 433 -15.82 -23.88 33.96
C CYS A 433 -15.48 -24.88 35.09
N LEU A 434 -16.36 -24.99 36.08
CA LEU A 434 -16.19 -25.90 37.21
C LEU A 434 -16.31 -27.38 36.80
N MET A 435 -17.10 -27.68 35.78
CA MET A 435 -17.30 -29.05 35.28
C MET A 435 -16.20 -29.49 34.31
N ILE A 436 -15.58 -28.54 33.62
CA ILE A 436 -14.62 -28.77 32.53
C ILE A 436 -13.44 -27.81 32.74
N PRO A 437 -12.41 -28.20 33.52
CA PRO A 437 -11.35 -27.29 33.95
C PRO A 437 -10.56 -26.64 32.81
N ASN A 438 -10.46 -27.30 31.65
CA ASN A 438 -9.78 -26.81 30.46
C ASN A 438 -10.70 -26.01 29.50
N LEU A 439 -11.84 -25.54 29.99
CA LEU A 439 -12.77 -24.67 29.29
C LEU A 439 -12.87 -23.34 30.02
N ILE A 440 -12.49 -22.26 29.33
CA ILE A 440 -12.53 -20.90 29.86
C ILE A 440 -13.49 -20.03 29.06
N ARG A 441 -13.99 -18.99 29.71
CA ARG A 441 -14.79 -17.92 29.14
C ARG A 441 -14.16 -16.57 29.49
N VAL A 442 -14.11 -15.67 28.53
CA VAL A 442 -13.44 -14.38 28.65
C VAL A 442 -14.43 -13.27 28.28
N PRO A 443 -15.30 -12.83 29.22
CA PRO A 443 -16.32 -11.82 28.94
C PRO A 443 -15.72 -10.53 28.38
N THR A 444 -16.23 -10.08 27.24
CA THR A 444 -15.63 -9.04 26.43
C THR A 444 -16.71 -8.09 25.88
N LYS A 445 -16.68 -6.80 26.25
CA LYS A 445 -17.67 -5.81 25.75
C LYS A 445 -17.44 -5.45 24.30
N SER A 446 -18.47 -5.54 23.45
CA SER A 446 -18.47 -5.13 22.03
C SER A 446 -17.84 -3.75 21.82
N ALA A 447 -17.12 -3.56 20.71
CA ALA A 447 -16.54 -2.27 20.32
C ALA A 447 -17.57 -1.31 19.68
N TYR A 448 -18.74 -1.82 19.29
CA TYR A 448 -19.75 -1.07 18.55
C TYR A 448 -21.00 -0.75 19.37
N ALA A 449 -21.21 -1.45 20.47
CA ALA A 449 -22.35 -1.25 21.36
C ALA A 449 -21.92 -1.37 22.83
N ASP A 450 -21.88 -0.23 23.53
CA ASP A 450 -21.45 -0.11 24.94
C ASP A 450 -22.19 -1.01 25.94
N ARG A 451 -23.35 -1.56 25.54
CA ARG A 451 -24.24 -2.38 26.37
C ARG A 451 -24.17 -3.89 26.09
N ILE A 452 -23.41 -4.32 25.08
CA ILE A 452 -23.33 -5.73 24.70
C ILE A 452 -22.02 -6.33 25.19
N THR A 453 -22.11 -7.36 26.03
CA THR A 453 -20.96 -8.18 26.44
C THR A 453 -21.05 -9.53 25.76
N HIS A 454 -20.03 -9.85 24.98
CA HIS A 454 -19.85 -11.16 24.38
C HIS A 454 -19.09 -12.08 25.30
N HIS A 455 -19.29 -13.38 25.11
CA HIS A 455 -18.75 -14.45 25.94
C HIS A 455 -17.85 -15.41 25.14
N PRO A 456 -16.70 -14.93 24.62
CA PRO A 456 -15.68 -15.80 24.06
C PRO A 456 -15.38 -16.99 24.97
N THR A 457 -15.52 -18.19 24.44
CA THR A 457 -15.29 -19.44 25.16
C THR A 457 -14.27 -20.27 24.40
N ILE A 458 -13.24 -20.73 25.10
CA ILE A 458 -12.07 -21.38 24.52
C ILE A 458 -11.81 -22.68 25.30
N GLN A 459 -11.67 -23.78 24.56
CA GLN A 459 -11.22 -25.06 25.11
C GLN A 459 -9.78 -25.32 24.65
N PHE A 460 -8.94 -25.78 25.57
CA PHE A 460 -7.51 -25.94 25.31
C PHE A 460 -6.92 -27.17 26.02
N THR A 461 -5.68 -27.47 25.68
CA THR A 461 -4.75 -28.30 26.45
C THR A 461 -3.49 -27.48 26.70
N ASP A 462 -2.54 -28.03 27.45
CA ASP A 462 -1.28 -27.37 27.75
C ASP A 462 -0.48 -27.00 26.47
N ASP A 463 -0.70 -27.72 25.37
CA ASP A 463 0.05 -27.55 24.12
C ASP A 463 -0.73 -26.84 23.00
N HIS A 464 -2.07 -26.89 22.99
CA HIS A 464 -2.86 -26.38 21.86
C HIS A 464 -4.29 -25.99 22.22
N ILE A 465 -4.85 -25.07 21.42
CA ILE A 465 -6.28 -24.74 21.44
C ILE A 465 -7.07 -25.85 20.75
N LEU A 466 -8.04 -26.44 21.45
CA LEU A 466 -8.91 -27.51 20.94
C LEU A 466 -10.10 -26.97 20.15
N GLY A 467 -10.61 -25.80 20.53
CA GLY A 467 -11.74 -25.17 19.86
C GLY A 467 -12.22 -23.92 20.57
N TRP A 468 -13.12 -23.19 19.93
CA TRP A 468 -13.64 -21.94 20.44
C TRP A 468 -15.08 -21.68 19.98
N TRP A 469 -15.79 -20.83 20.72
CA TRP A 469 -17.11 -20.32 20.35
C TRP A 469 -17.35 -18.95 20.99
N CYS A 470 -18.13 -18.09 20.33
CA CYS A 470 -18.56 -16.81 20.89
C CYS A 470 -20.05 -16.62 20.62
N ASP A 471 -20.73 -15.85 21.45
CA ASP A 471 -22.15 -15.50 21.30
C ASP A 471 -22.39 -14.29 20.37
N CYS A 472 -21.34 -13.73 19.75
CA CYS A 472 -21.50 -12.72 18.72
C CYS A 472 -22.06 -13.32 17.43
N TYR A 473 -22.59 -12.49 16.53
CA TYR A 473 -23.36 -12.95 15.37
C TYR A 473 -22.61 -13.94 14.43
N ILE A 474 -21.27 -13.89 14.37
CA ILE A 474 -20.38 -14.82 13.62
C ILE A 474 -19.65 -15.86 14.49
N GLY A 475 -19.89 -15.86 15.80
CA GLY A 475 -19.10 -16.62 16.77
C GLY A 475 -19.23 -18.15 16.67
N GLY A 476 -20.18 -18.64 15.87
CA GLY A 476 -20.36 -20.05 15.53
C GLY A 476 -19.41 -20.59 14.45
N ARG A 477 -18.59 -19.75 13.80
CA ARG A 477 -17.68 -20.18 12.72
C ARG A 477 -16.50 -21.03 13.22
N PHE A 478 -16.05 -21.96 12.37
CA PHE A 478 -14.79 -22.70 12.53
C PHE A 478 -13.68 -22.22 11.60
N LEU A 479 -14.07 -21.58 10.49
CA LEU A 479 -13.16 -21.01 9.52
C LEU A 479 -12.72 -19.64 10.05
N GLY A 480 -11.63 -19.62 10.82
CA GLY A 480 -11.21 -18.46 11.58
C GLY A 480 -12.02 -18.29 12.87
N CYS A 481 -11.77 -17.20 13.57
CA CYS A 481 -12.47 -16.87 14.82
C CYS A 481 -12.84 -15.38 14.83
N CYS A 482 -13.91 -15.00 15.54
CA CYS A 482 -14.31 -13.60 15.63
C CYS A 482 -13.24 -12.76 16.37
N SER A 483 -13.29 -11.44 16.20
CA SER A 483 -12.37 -10.50 16.83
C SER A 483 -12.29 -10.65 18.37
N HIS A 484 -13.40 -11.06 19.01
CA HIS A 484 -13.43 -11.32 20.45
C HIS A 484 -12.60 -12.55 20.85
N ILE A 485 -12.68 -13.65 20.09
CA ILE A 485 -11.90 -14.87 20.33
C ILE A 485 -10.44 -14.61 20.02
N SER A 486 -10.14 -13.98 18.88
CA SER A 486 -8.76 -13.69 18.50
C SER A 486 -8.09 -12.75 19.50
N SER A 487 -8.81 -11.74 20.01
CA SER A 487 -8.29 -10.84 21.06
C SER A 487 -8.04 -11.57 22.38
N ALA A 488 -8.98 -12.43 22.82
CA ALA A 488 -8.81 -13.21 24.04
C ALA A 488 -7.62 -14.18 23.94
N ILE A 489 -7.52 -14.96 22.86
CA ILE A 489 -6.39 -15.89 22.66
C ILE A 489 -5.08 -15.10 22.53
N TRP A 490 -5.06 -14.03 21.73
CA TRP A 490 -3.89 -13.18 21.57
C TRP A 490 -3.42 -12.64 22.93
N PHE A 491 -4.33 -12.12 23.74
CA PHE A 491 -3.98 -11.62 25.07
C PHE A 491 -3.41 -12.74 25.96
N LEU A 492 -4.07 -13.89 26.03
CA LEU A 492 -3.67 -15.00 26.90
C LEU A 492 -2.37 -15.70 26.46
N CYS A 493 -2.10 -15.77 25.16
CA CYS A 493 -0.86 -16.33 24.63
C CYS A 493 0.29 -15.32 24.62
N CYS A 494 0.01 -14.06 24.25
CA CYS A 494 1.03 -13.02 24.08
C CYS A 494 1.40 -12.28 25.38
N GLU A 495 0.64 -12.40 26.49
CA GLU A 495 1.04 -11.83 27.79
C GLU A 495 2.39 -12.38 28.31
N ARG A 496 2.89 -13.50 27.75
CA ARG A 496 4.25 -13.99 28.02
C ARG A 496 5.38 -13.11 27.43
N TRP A 497 5.08 -12.05 26.66
CA TRP A 497 6.08 -11.20 25.97
C TRP A 497 6.37 -9.82 26.60
N GLN A 498 5.70 -9.43 27.70
CA GLN A 498 5.98 -8.13 28.35
C GLN A 498 7.24 -8.08 29.24
N THR A 499 8.08 -9.12 29.26
CA THR A 499 9.44 -9.01 29.82
C THR A 499 10.39 -8.16 28.96
N ARG A 500 9.98 -7.71 27.76
CA ARG A 500 10.68 -6.64 27.03
C ARG A 500 9.74 -5.54 26.57
N LYS A 501 9.64 -4.50 27.39
CA LYS A 501 9.08 -3.18 27.06
C LYS A 501 9.51 -2.72 25.65
N ARG A 502 8.59 -2.75 24.69
CA ARG A 502 8.58 -1.80 23.57
C ARG A 502 7.18 -1.23 23.47
N HIS A 503 7.09 0.08 23.65
CA HIS A 503 5.88 0.84 23.41
C HIS A 503 5.35 0.49 22.02
N MET A 504 4.08 0.08 21.95
CA MET A 504 3.44 -0.34 20.71
C MET A 504 3.03 0.90 19.92
N PRO A 505 3.44 1.06 18.64
CA PRO A 505 2.94 2.15 17.81
C PRO A 505 1.46 1.93 17.56
N SER A 506 0.64 2.99 17.72
CA SER A 506 -0.79 2.93 17.47
C SER A 506 -1.10 2.45 16.04
N GLY A 507 -2.27 1.81 15.83
CA GLY A 507 -2.72 1.37 14.51
C GLY A 507 -2.74 2.50 13.45
N SER A 508 -2.87 3.75 13.90
CA SER A 508 -2.72 4.96 13.08
C SER A 508 -1.30 5.14 12.54
N TYR A 509 -0.27 4.88 13.36
CA TYR A 509 1.14 5.07 12.98
C TYR A 509 1.61 4.07 11.92
N MET A 510 1.11 2.83 11.96
CA MET A 510 1.45 1.81 10.96
C MET A 510 0.87 2.12 9.57
N SER A 511 -0.28 2.83 9.52
CA SER A 511 -0.84 3.31 8.25
C SER A 511 -0.01 4.44 7.62
N LEU A 512 0.68 5.22 8.46
CA LEU A 512 1.52 6.34 8.06
C LEU A 512 2.95 5.92 7.68
N ALA A 513 3.42 4.78 8.19
CA ALA A 513 4.79 4.29 8.00
C ALA A 513 4.95 3.22 6.89
N THR A 514 3.95 3.05 6.03
CA THR A 514 4.07 2.13 4.88
C THR A 514 4.72 2.89 3.71
N ASP A 515 6.04 2.76 3.57
CA ASP A 515 6.76 3.29 2.40
C ASP A 515 6.23 2.65 1.12
N ALA A 516 5.85 3.51 0.17
CA ALA A 516 5.00 3.21 -0.99
C ALA A 516 5.68 2.41 -2.13
N ILE A 517 6.70 1.61 -1.84
CA ILE A 517 7.44 0.82 -2.84
C ILE A 517 7.57 -0.66 -2.44
N GLN A 518 7.38 -1.03 -1.16
CA GLN A 518 7.52 -2.41 -0.68
C GLN A 518 6.21 -3.03 -0.14
N VAL A 519 5.07 -2.73 -0.76
CA VAL A 519 3.87 -3.56 -0.53
C VAL A 519 3.97 -4.76 -1.46
N SER A 520 4.90 -5.67 -1.15
CA SER A 520 4.82 -7.04 -1.65
C SER A 520 3.55 -7.66 -1.06
N ASP A 521 2.59 -7.99 -1.93
CA ASP A 521 1.62 -9.11 -1.98
C ASP A 521 1.21 -9.89 -0.70
N PHE A 522 1.40 -9.35 0.51
CA PHE A 522 1.18 -10.04 1.79
C PHE A 522 -0.12 -9.63 2.50
N TYR A 523 -1.00 -8.90 1.83
CA TYR A 523 -2.22 -8.39 2.43
C TYR A 523 -3.47 -9.13 1.96
N ASP A 524 -3.71 -10.29 2.57
CA ASP A 524 -5.02 -10.92 2.62
C ASP A 524 -5.89 -10.14 3.64
N SER A 525 -6.31 -8.96 3.20
CA SER A 525 -7.26 -8.08 3.90
C SER A 525 -8.64 -8.54 3.45
N SER A 526 -9.25 -9.42 4.23
CA SER A 526 -10.70 -9.58 4.20
C SER A 526 -11.23 -8.79 5.40
N ASP A 527 -11.65 -7.55 5.16
CA ASP A 527 -12.59 -6.84 6.00
C ASP A 527 -13.83 -7.74 6.08
N ASP A 528 -13.91 -8.51 7.15
CA ASP A 528 -15.20 -8.94 7.66
C ASP A 528 -15.87 -7.62 8.06
N ASP A 529 -16.88 -7.19 7.30
CA ASP A 529 -17.80 -6.13 7.70
C ASP A 529 -18.48 -6.60 8.99
N ASP A 530 -17.78 -6.38 10.11
CA ASP A 530 -18.23 -6.54 11.50
C ASP A 530 -19.21 -5.42 11.86
N ASP A 531 -20.07 -5.04 10.91
CA ASP A 531 -21.20 -4.18 11.15
C ASP A 531 -22.27 -5.06 11.82
N ASP A 532 -22.26 -5.03 13.15
CA ASP A 532 -23.44 -5.34 13.95
C ASP A 532 -24.59 -4.49 13.38
N THR A 533 -25.48 -5.15 12.66
CA THR A 533 -26.67 -4.62 12.00
C THR A 533 -27.21 -3.36 12.67
N SER A 534 -26.94 -2.19 12.08
CA SER A 534 -27.68 -0.96 12.38
C SER A 534 -27.72 0.06 11.24
N LEU A 535 -27.59 -0.36 9.97
CA LEU A 535 -27.74 0.55 8.83
C LEU A 535 -28.60 0.01 7.67
N TYR A 536 -29.64 -0.77 7.94
CA TYR A 536 -30.81 -0.86 7.04
C TYR A 536 -32.11 -1.11 7.83
N SER A 537 -32.43 -0.18 8.74
CA SER A 537 -33.83 0.07 9.11
C SER A 537 -34.26 1.36 8.42
N LEU A 538 -34.49 1.28 7.10
CA LEU A 538 -35.37 2.23 6.44
C LEU A 538 -36.77 1.62 6.52
N SER A 539 -37.52 2.11 7.51
CA SER A 539 -38.98 2.14 7.47
C SER A 539 -39.48 2.94 6.28
#